data_AF-A0A4E9ESL4-F1
#
_entry.id   AF-A0A4E9ESL4-F1
#
_cell.length_a   1.000
_cell.length_b   1.000
_cell.length_c   1.000
_cell.angle_alpha   90.00
_cell.angle_beta   90.00
_cell.angle_gamma   90.00
#
_symmetry.space_group_name_H-M   'P 1'
#
loop_
_entity.id
_entity.type
_entity.pdbx_description
1 polymer ?
#
loop_
_entity_poly.entity_id
_entity_poly.type
_entity_poly.pdbx_seq_one_letter_code
_entity_poly.pdbx_strand_id
1 'polypeptide(L)'
;MLSERMSFSCTSIDDNLHFLSFFFHSNLLFQMINFSLFATFYLSVILSAIHGYVFPCLDECQCDTDDEVIYCHNGRRTTLELPDIRLRGFIVIGLTNNAIEKLPDEKSILELFPDLMAIDVEGNAQFDCESLKAYKKIKVYSDCKGTELMITRDQRLLDIENSTDICDFQCQVNKHYKILYNYVVKLWKMLKMKYDDIDKEKIIKDVKDFFVNIAKKIEELHTK
;
A
#
# COMPACT_ATOMS: atom_id res chain seq x y z
N MET A 1 81.41 -38.52 -41.16
CA MET A 1 80.60 -38.91 -39.98
C MET A 1 79.48 -37.89 -39.87
N LEU A 2 78.25 -38.31 -40.11
CA LEU A 2 77.09 -37.43 -40.36
C LEU A 2 76.77 -36.57 -39.13
N SER A 3 76.76 -35.26 -39.36
CA SER A 3 76.43 -34.18 -38.44
C SER A 3 74.93 -33.91 -38.52
N GLU A 4 74.15 -34.35 -37.54
CA GLU A 4 72.78 -33.88 -37.33
C GLU A 4 72.83 -32.53 -36.59
N ARG A 5 72.76 -31.43 -37.35
CA ARG A 5 72.49 -30.09 -36.82
C ARG A 5 71.01 -29.99 -36.50
N MET A 6 70.68 -30.12 -35.21
CA MET A 6 69.41 -29.66 -34.65
C MET A 6 69.29 -28.14 -34.86
N SER A 7 68.42 -27.76 -35.79
CA SER A 7 68.09 -26.38 -36.10
C SER A 7 66.94 -25.98 -35.19
N PHE A 8 67.23 -25.20 -34.15
CA PHE A 8 66.20 -24.51 -33.36
C PHE A 8 65.54 -23.46 -34.26
N SER A 9 64.36 -23.79 -34.78
CA SER A 9 63.50 -22.84 -35.46
C SER A 9 62.72 -22.05 -34.42
N CYS A 10 62.86 -20.73 -34.43
CA CYS A 10 62.11 -19.79 -33.60
C CYS A 10 60.60 -19.91 -33.89
N THR A 11 59.88 -20.77 -33.15
CA THR A 11 58.42 -20.78 -33.16
C THR A 11 57.91 -19.62 -32.32
N SER A 12 57.52 -18.57 -33.04
CA SER A 12 56.50 -17.53 -32.78
C SER A 12 56.21 -17.10 -31.34
N ILE A 13 56.50 -15.83 -31.07
CA ILE A 13 56.11 -15.08 -29.86
C ILE A 13 54.57 -14.89 -29.76
N ASP A 14 53.79 -15.18 -30.82
CA ASP A 14 52.34 -14.95 -30.83
C ASP A 14 51.52 -15.96 -30.00
N ASP A 15 51.98 -17.21 -29.84
CA ASP A 15 51.18 -18.23 -29.13
C ASP A 15 51.12 -17.98 -27.60
N ASN A 16 52.19 -17.40 -27.03
CA ASN A 16 52.22 -17.05 -25.60
C ASN A 16 51.32 -15.85 -25.27
N LEU A 17 51.15 -14.90 -26.21
CA LEU A 17 50.28 -13.74 -26.01
C LEU A 17 48.80 -14.15 -26.04
N HIS A 18 48.46 -15.11 -26.91
CA HIS A 18 47.10 -15.65 -26.99
C HIS A 18 46.72 -16.43 -25.72
N PHE A 19 47.66 -17.18 -25.14
CA PHE A 19 47.43 -17.93 -23.90
C PHE A 19 47.25 -16.99 -22.68
N LEU A 20 48.08 -15.95 -22.57
CA LEU A 20 47.95 -14.94 -21.51
C LEU A 20 46.65 -14.15 -21.63
N SER A 21 46.24 -13.77 -22.85
CA SER A 21 44.96 -13.12 -23.11
C SER A 21 43.77 -13.97 -22.63
N PHE A 22 43.80 -15.28 -22.92
CA PHE A 22 42.74 -16.21 -22.52
C PHE A 22 42.66 -16.38 -21.00
N PHE A 23 43.81 -16.46 -20.31
CA PHE A 23 43.85 -16.54 -18.85
C PHE A 23 43.39 -15.26 -18.16
N PHE A 24 43.75 -14.08 -18.68
CA PHE A 24 43.27 -12.80 -18.15
C PHE A 24 41.77 -12.62 -18.36
N HIS A 25 41.24 -12.94 -19.54
CA HIS A 25 39.80 -12.88 -19.79
C HIS A 25 39.02 -13.87 -18.91
N SER A 26 39.54 -15.08 -18.72
CA SER A 26 38.90 -16.08 -17.86
C SER A 26 38.86 -15.65 -16.40
N ASN A 27 39.95 -15.07 -15.87
CA ASN A 27 40.00 -14.57 -14.49
C ASN A 27 39.08 -13.36 -14.28
N LEU A 28 39.04 -12.42 -15.23
CA LEU A 28 38.11 -11.28 -15.16
C LEU A 28 36.65 -11.73 -15.24
N LEU A 29 36.33 -12.66 -16.14
CA LEU A 29 34.98 -13.22 -16.24
C LEU A 29 34.59 -13.93 -14.94
N PHE A 30 35.48 -14.73 -14.35
CA PHE A 30 35.24 -15.43 -13.09
C PHE A 30 35.08 -14.47 -11.91
N GLN A 31 35.87 -13.40 -11.85
CA GLN A 31 35.72 -12.34 -10.84
C GLN A 31 34.39 -11.60 -11.00
N MET A 32 33.99 -11.25 -12.23
CA MET A 32 32.71 -10.59 -12.50
C MET A 32 31.51 -11.51 -12.17
N ILE A 33 31.58 -12.80 -12.51
CA ILE A 33 30.54 -13.77 -12.16
C ILE A 33 30.42 -13.91 -10.65
N ASN A 34 31.53 -14.05 -9.92
CA ASN A 34 31.49 -14.11 -8.45
C ASN A 34 30.91 -12.82 -7.85
N PHE A 35 31.33 -11.64 -8.32
CA PHE A 35 30.79 -10.38 -7.83
C PHE A 35 29.28 -10.27 -8.11
N SER A 36 28.83 -10.71 -9.29
CA SER A 36 27.41 -10.76 -9.64
C SER A 36 26.62 -11.73 -8.76
N LEU A 37 27.17 -12.92 -8.46
CA LEU A 37 26.52 -13.93 -7.62
C LEU A 37 26.45 -13.48 -6.15
N PHE A 38 27.50 -12.81 -5.64
CA PHE A 38 27.46 -12.21 -4.31
C PHE A 38 26.44 -11.07 -4.26
N ALA A 39 26.42 -10.18 -5.26
CA ALA A 39 25.47 -9.08 -5.30
C ALA A 39 24.01 -9.57 -5.36
N THR A 40 23.71 -10.61 -6.15
CA THR A 40 22.34 -11.18 -6.19
C THR A 40 21.98 -11.90 -4.89
N PHE A 41 22.93 -12.59 -4.24
CA PHE A 41 22.69 -13.20 -2.93
C PHE A 41 22.39 -12.15 -1.85
N TYR A 42 23.18 -11.08 -1.75
CA TYR A 42 22.91 -9.99 -0.82
C TYR A 42 21.58 -9.29 -1.12
N LEU A 43 21.24 -9.09 -2.39
CA LEU A 43 19.96 -8.50 -2.78
C LEU A 43 18.77 -9.40 -2.38
N SER A 44 18.90 -10.72 -2.54
CA SER A 44 17.90 -11.71 -2.10
C SER A 44 17.69 -11.70 -0.58
N VAL A 45 18.78 -11.60 0.20
CA VAL A 45 18.69 -11.55 1.66
C VAL A 45 18.04 -10.25 2.12
N ILE A 46 18.35 -9.11 1.51
CA ILE A 46 17.76 -7.82 1.88
C ILE A 46 16.27 -7.74 1.50
N LEU A 47 15.86 -8.33 0.35
CA LEU A 47 14.45 -8.32 -0.06
C LEU A 47 13.52 -9.04 0.95
N SER A 48 14.05 -10.01 1.69
CA SER A 48 13.28 -10.79 2.66
C SER A 48 12.96 -10.02 3.95
N ALA A 49 13.48 -8.81 4.13
CA ALA A 49 13.39 -8.07 5.40
C ALA A 49 12.23 -7.07 5.47
N ILE A 50 11.37 -6.96 4.45
CA ILE A 50 10.24 -6.02 4.44
C ILE A 50 8.93 -6.82 4.45
N HIS A 51 8.69 -7.55 5.53
CA HIS A 51 7.37 -8.10 5.81
C HIS A 51 6.66 -7.16 6.79
N GLY A 52 5.40 -6.83 6.53
CA GLY A 52 4.57 -6.14 7.51
C GLY A 52 4.47 -6.95 8.80
N TYR A 53 4.24 -6.25 9.91
CA TYR A 53 4.11 -6.86 11.23
C TYR A 53 2.95 -6.23 11.99
N VAL A 54 2.40 -7.00 12.93
CA VAL A 54 1.35 -6.56 13.83
C VAL A 54 1.93 -6.35 15.22
N PHE A 55 1.64 -5.21 15.84
CA PHE A 55 2.09 -4.91 17.20
C PHE A 55 1.02 -4.17 18.01
N PRO A 56 1.02 -4.29 19.35
CA PRO A 56 0.08 -3.56 20.20
C PRO A 56 0.38 -2.06 20.21
N CYS A 57 -0.65 -1.25 20.03
CA CYS A 57 -0.61 0.21 20.06
C CYS A 57 -1.94 0.76 20.62
N LEU A 58 -2.05 2.07 20.91
CA LEU A 58 -3.31 2.72 21.33
C LEU A 58 -4.16 1.91 22.33
N ASP A 59 -3.76 1.84 23.60
CA ASP A 59 -4.50 1.10 24.62
C ASP A 59 -4.93 -0.31 24.17
N GLU A 60 -3.96 -1.13 23.74
CA GLU A 60 -4.16 -2.52 23.33
C GLU A 60 -4.94 -2.72 22.01
N CYS A 61 -4.97 -1.73 21.12
CA CYS A 61 -5.28 -1.97 19.71
C CYS A 61 -4.18 -2.75 18.99
N GLN A 62 -4.50 -3.32 17.84
CA GLN A 62 -3.54 -3.98 16.96
C GLN A 62 -3.19 -3.06 15.80
N CYS A 63 -1.95 -2.60 15.74
CA CYS A 63 -1.41 -1.84 14.62
C CYS A 63 -0.80 -2.80 13.61
N ASP A 64 -1.39 -2.86 12.42
CA ASP A 64 -0.91 -3.69 11.30
C ASP A 64 -0.20 -2.81 10.27
N THR A 65 1.10 -3.04 10.07
CA THR A 65 1.89 -2.27 9.11
C THR A 65 1.80 -2.78 7.68
N ASP A 66 1.22 -3.96 7.44
CA ASP A 66 1.00 -4.50 6.09
C ASP A 66 -0.26 -3.88 5.48
N ASP A 67 -1.34 -3.87 6.27
CA ASP A 67 -2.60 -3.25 5.88
C ASP A 67 -2.62 -1.72 6.07
N GLU A 68 -1.65 -1.18 6.83
CA GLU A 68 -1.60 0.23 7.23
C GLU A 68 -2.85 0.65 8.05
N VAL A 69 -3.40 -0.29 8.84
CA VAL A 69 -4.62 -0.12 9.63
C VAL A 69 -4.38 -0.33 11.11
N ILE A 70 -5.03 0.51 11.94
CA ILE A 70 -5.10 0.32 13.38
C ILE A 70 -6.44 -0.28 13.76
N TYR A 71 -6.43 -1.51 14.28
CA TYR A 71 -7.60 -2.28 14.66
C TYR A 71 -7.91 -2.11 16.16
N CYS A 72 -8.91 -1.28 16.47
CA CYS A 72 -9.38 -0.95 17.83
C CYS A 72 -10.82 -1.44 18.09
N HIS A 73 -11.22 -2.55 17.50
CA HIS A 73 -12.61 -3.03 17.51
C HIS A 73 -13.04 -3.66 18.84
N ASN A 74 -14.35 -3.64 19.11
CA ASN A 74 -15.00 -4.40 20.19
C ASN A 74 -14.46 -4.11 21.61
N GLY A 75 -14.05 -2.87 21.87
CA GLY A 75 -13.63 -2.42 23.19
C GLY A 75 -14.75 -1.72 23.96
N ARG A 76 -14.36 -1.04 25.04
CA ARG A 76 -15.24 -0.15 25.84
C ARG A 76 -14.81 1.31 25.75
N ARG A 77 -14.07 1.66 24.70
CA ARG A 77 -13.50 3.00 24.53
C ARG A 77 -14.63 4.00 24.34
N THR A 78 -14.59 5.11 25.06
CA THR A 78 -15.54 6.23 24.94
C THR A 78 -15.00 7.38 24.09
N THR A 79 -13.69 7.40 23.88
CA THR A 79 -13.00 8.30 22.96
C THR A 79 -11.80 7.58 22.34
N LEU A 80 -11.17 8.21 21.34
CA LEU A 80 -9.87 7.79 20.83
C LEU A 80 -8.79 8.43 21.69
N GLU A 81 -8.13 7.64 22.53
CA GLU A 81 -6.97 8.11 23.29
C GLU A 81 -5.79 8.28 22.33
N LEU A 82 -5.22 9.47 22.34
CA LEU A 82 -4.12 9.83 21.45
C LEU A 82 -2.79 9.35 22.05
N PRO A 83 -1.89 8.77 21.25
CA PRO A 83 -0.62 8.26 21.75
C PRO A 83 0.34 9.40 22.13
N ASP A 84 1.26 9.14 23.05
CA ASP A 84 2.35 10.08 23.37
C ASP A 84 3.35 10.25 22.22
N ILE A 85 3.41 9.26 21.32
CA ILE A 85 4.30 9.23 20.18
C ILE A 85 3.53 9.37 18.87
N ARG A 86 4.10 10.12 17.93
CA ARG A 86 3.58 10.25 16.56
C ARG A 86 3.73 8.92 15.81
N LEU A 87 2.64 8.40 15.25
CA LEU A 87 2.59 7.16 14.47
C LEU A 87 2.34 7.49 12.98
N ARG A 88 3.26 7.09 12.11
CA ARG A 88 3.18 7.32 10.67
C ARG A 88 2.88 6.03 9.92
N GLY A 89 2.39 6.17 8.69
CA GLY A 89 2.10 5.05 7.79
C GLY A 89 0.76 4.36 8.03
N PHE A 90 -0.02 4.77 9.03
CA PHE A 90 -1.38 4.25 9.21
C PHE A 90 -2.40 5.17 8.52
N ILE A 91 -3.15 4.62 7.58
CA ILE A 91 -4.13 5.34 6.77
C ILE A 91 -5.56 5.20 7.28
N VAL A 92 -5.85 4.17 8.09
CA VAL A 92 -7.17 3.92 8.67
C VAL A 92 -7.08 3.55 10.15
N ILE A 93 -8.01 4.06 10.96
CA ILE A 93 -8.24 3.60 12.34
C ILE A 93 -9.66 3.01 12.45
N GLY A 94 -9.76 1.73 12.82
CA GLY A 94 -11.01 1.03 13.03
C GLY A 94 -11.42 1.00 14.51
N LEU A 95 -12.41 1.80 14.89
CA LEU A 95 -12.97 1.91 16.25
C LEU A 95 -14.38 1.28 16.37
N THR A 96 -14.72 0.34 15.48
CA THR A 96 -16.09 -0.19 15.43
C THR A 96 -16.49 -0.95 16.69
N ASN A 97 -17.79 -0.92 17.01
CA ASN A 97 -18.40 -1.60 18.16
C ASN A 97 -17.74 -1.26 19.52
N ASN A 98 -17.49 0.03 19.77
CA ASN A 98 -17.07 0.53 21.08
C ASN A 98 -18.23 1.32 21.73
N ALA A 99 -17.91 2.23 22.65
CA ALA A 99 -18.83 3.21 23.23
C ALA A 99 -18.41 4.64 22.87
N ILE A 100 -17.80 4.86 21.71
CA ILE A 100 -17.24 6.16 21.31
C ILE A 100 -18.37 7.18 21.23
N GLU A 101 -18.29 8.21 22.06
CA GLU A 101 -19.23 9.33 22.05
C GLU A 101 -18.73 10.45 21.15
N LYS A 102 -17.41 10.73 21.21
CA LYS A 102 -16.79 11.80 20.46
C LYS A 102 -15.32 11.53 20.16
N LEU A 103 -14.91 11.88 18.95
CA LEU A 103 -13.51 11.84 18.53
C LEU A 103 -12.78 13.15 18.90
N PRO A 104 -11.46 13.11 19.21
CA PRO A 104 -10.61 14.29 19.38
C PRO A 104 -10.62 15.17 18.13
N ASP A 105 -10.29 16.45 18.23
CA ASP A 105 -10.33 17.33 17.05
C ASP A 105 -9.39 16.86 15.92
N GLU A 106 -9.80 17.12 14.67
CA GLU A 106 -9.08 16.68 13.47
C GLU A 106 -7.61 17.13 13.44
N LYS A 107 -7.30 18.30 14.00
CA LYS A 107 -5.92 18.82 14.01
C LYS A 107 -5.04 18.00 14.95
N SER A 108 -5.50 17.75 16.17
CA SER A 108 -4.77 16.92 17.15
C SER A 108 -4.54 15.50 16.64
N ILE A 109 -5.53 14.92 15.95
CA ILE A 109 -5.38 13.61 15.31
C ILE A 109 -4.29 13.65 14.23
N LEU A 110 -4.34 14.60 13.29
CA LEU A 110 -3.38 14.68 12.18
C LEU A 110 -1.95 15.03 12.61
N GLU A 111 -1.76 15.65 13.79
CA GLU A 111 -0.43 15.91 14.34
C GLU A 111 0.29 14.61 14.70
N LEU A 112 -0.46 13.63 15.20
CA LEU A 112 0.04 12.32 15.62
C LEU A 112 -0.08 11.25 14.53
N PHE A 113 -1.07 11.36 13.67
CA PHE A 113 -1.34 10.46 12.54
C PHE A 113 -1.43 11.26 11.23
N PRO A 114 -0.30 11.73 10.69
CA PRO A 114 -0.31 12.64 9.53
C PRO A 114 -0.81 12.00 8.24
N ASP A 115 -0.71 10.68 8.12
CA ASP A 115 -1.07 9.91 6.93
C ASP A 115 -2.51 9.39 6.99
N LEU A 116 -3.21 9.65 8.11
CA LEU A 116 -4.55 9.14 8.37
C LEU A 116 -5.56 9.75 7.39
N MET A 117 -6.27 8.86 6.69
CA MET A 117 -7.30 9.24 5.72
C MET A 117 -8.69 8.96 6.24
N ALA A 118 -8.88 7.92 7.06
CA ALA A 118 -10.19 7.55 7.55
C ALA A 118 -10.22 7.02 8.98
N ILE A 119 -11.36 7.23 9.63
CA ILE A 119 -11.68 6.62 10.93
C ILE A 119 -13.04 5.96 10.80
N ASP A 120 -13.12 4.68 11.17
CA ASP A 120 -14.37 3.94 11.19
C ASP A 120 -14.90 3.82 12.62
N VAL A 121 -16.01 4.49 12.90
CA VAL A 121 -16.73 4.46 14.18
C VAL A 121 -18.11 3.80 14.05
N GLU A 122 -18.34 2.96 13.04
CA GLU A 122 -19.59 2.18 12.92
C GLU A 122 -19.84 1.32 14.18
N GLY A 123 -21.11 1.14 14.57
CA GLY A 123 -21.51 0.37 15.74
C GLY A 123 -21.36 1.09 17.09
N ASN A 124 -21.03 2.39 17.10
CA ASN A 124 -20.99 3.21 18.32
C ASN A 124 -22.33 3.95 18.51
N ALA A 125 -23.25 3.36 19.28
CA ALA A 125 -24.64 3.82 19.36
C ALA A 125 -24.85 5.24 19.92
N GLN A 126 -23.91 5.73 20.73
CA GLN A 126 -23.97 7.07 21.35
C GLN A 126 -23.06 8.08 20.65
N PHE A 127 -22.58 7.76 19.44
CA PHE A 127 -21.68 8.65 18.72
C PHE A 127 -22.36 9.97 18.33
N ASP A 128 -21.75 11.09 18.68
CA ASP A 128 -22.23 12.43 18.35
C ASP A 128 -22.08 12.71 16.85
N CYS A 129 -23.15 12.45 16.09
CA CYS A 129 -23.21 12.68 14.65
C CYS A 129 -23.02 14.14 14.23
N GLU A 130 -23.32 15.09 15.10
CA GLU A 130 -23.14 16.51 14.80
C GLU A 130 -21.66 16.90 14.81
N SER A 131 -20.84 16.20 15.59
CA SER A 131 -19.39 16.38 15.63
C SER A 131 -18.71 16.14 14.28
N LEU A 132 -19.32 15.33 13.40
CA LEU A 132 -18.79 14.99 12.07
C LEU A 132 -18.61 16.22 11.16
N LYS A 133 -19.38 17.29 11.37
CA LYS A 133 -19.29 18.52 10.58
C LYS A 133 -17.93 19.23 10.73
N ALA A 134 -17.19 18.93 11.79
CA ALA A 134 -15.88 19.50 12.05
C ALA A 134 -14.76 18.83 11.22
N TYR A 135 -14.99 17.62 10.69
CA TYR A 135 -13.99 16.85 9.95
C TYR A 135 -14.08 17.16 8.46
N LYS A 136 -12.97 17.60 7.88
CA LYS A 136 -12.89 18.00 6.46
C LYS A 136 -11.89 17.16 5.67
N LYS A 137 -10.80 16.75 6.32
CA LYS A 137 -9.70 16.01 5.71
C LYS A 137 -9.85 14.51 5.97
N ILE A 138 -10.13 14.14 7.21
CA ILE A 138 -10.31 12.75 7.61
C ILE A 138 -11.74 12.33 7.29
N LYS A 139 -11.88 11.21 6.58
CA LYS A 139 -13.18 10.61 6.32
C LYS A 139 -13.62 9.78 7.52
N VAL A 140 -14.68 10.22 8.21
CA VAL A 140 -15.28 9.44 9.29
C VAL A 140 -16.44 8.58 8.75
N TYR A 141 -16.36 7.27 8.93
CA TYR A 141 -17.43 6.30 8.68
C TYR A 141 -18.20 6.07 9.98
N SER A 142 -19.53 6.18 9.94
CA SER A 142 -20.39 6.13 11.13
C SER A 142 -21.81 5.76 10.73
N ASP A 143 -22.60 5.32 11.71
CA ASP A 143 -24.03 4.97 11.53
C ASP A 143 -24.94 6.19 11.39
N CYS A 144 -24.37 7.41 11.45
CA CYS A 144 -25.10 8.68 11.40
C CYS A 144 -25.85 8.93 10.10
N LYS A 145 -25.48 8.26 9.01
CA LYS A 145 -26.20 8.31 7.74
C LYS A 145 -27.00 7.02 7.58
N GLY A 146 -28.33 7.19 7.58
CA GLY A 146 -29.36 6.15 7.54
C GLY A 146 -28.93 4.81 6.93
N THR A 147 -28.91 3.79 7.80
CA THR A 147 -29.14 2.35 7.58
C THR A 147 -28.36 1.57 6.52
N GLU A 148 -27.56 2.20 5.66
CA GLU A 148 -26.63 1.48 4.79
C GLU A 148 -25.30 1.32 5.49
N LEU A 149 -25.26 0.46 6.52
CA LEU A 149 -24.02 -0.09 7.05
C LEU A 149 -23.16 -0.55 5.87
N MET A 150 -21.97 0.05 5.70
CA MET A 150 -21.10 -0.35 4.60
C MET A 150 -20.63 -1.80 4.79
N ILE A 151 -20.50 -2.21 6.05
CA ILE A 151 -20.11 -3.55 6.46
C ILE A 151 -21.28 -4.14 7.25
N THR A 152 -22.07 -4.99 6.60
CA THR A 152 -23.04 -5.82 7.34
C THR A 152 -22.24 -6.67 8.33
N ARG A 153 -22.68 -6.79 9.59
CA ARG A 153 -21.99 -7.53 10.69
C ARG A 153 -21.39 -8.89 10.31
N ASP A 154 -21.89 -9.49 9.23
CA ASP A 154 -21.53 -10.81 8.74
C ASP A 154 -20.44 -10.80 7.64
N GLN A 155 -19.95 -9.62 7.24
CA GLN A 155 -18.93 -9.42 6.19
C GLN A 155 -17.58 -8.95 6.73
N ARG A 156 -17.21 -9.33 7.96
CA ARG A 156 -15.78 -9.44 8.28
C ARG A 156 -15.15 -10.28 7.17
N LEU A 157 -14.09 -9.78 6.54
CA LEU A 157 -13.15 -10.64 5.84
C LEU A 157 -12.60 -11.55 6.95
N LEU A 158 -13.22 -12.72 7.11
CA LEU A 158 -12.70 -13.73 8.02
C LEU A 158 -11.28 -14.01 7.55
N ASP A 159 -10.35 -14.13 8.49
CA ASP A 159 -9.03 -14.65 8.16
C ASP A 159 -9.22 -16.01 7.50
N ILE A 160 -8.36 -16.35 6.54
CA ILE A 160 -8.32 -17.70 5.99
C ILE A 160 -7.84 -18.62 7.13
N GLU A 161 -8.77 -19.07 7.96
CA GLU A 161 -8.48 -20.02 9.03
C GLU A 161 -8.04 -21.35 8.43
N ASN A 162 -7.15 -22.08 9.13
CA ASN A 162 -6.72 -23.40 8.69
C ASN A 162 -7.91 -24.32 8.39
N SER A 163 -7.78 -25.18 7.38
CA SER A 163 -8.86 -26.08 6.94
C SER A 163 -9.44 -26.84 8.12
N THR A 164 -10.75 -26.72 8.32
CA THR A 164 -11.49 -27.50 9.32
C THR A 164 -12.12 -28.71 8.63
N ASP A 165 -12.42 -29.76 9.38
CA ASP A 165 -13.05 -30.99 8.85
C ASP A 165 -14.38 -30.74 8.11
N ILE A 166 -14.97 -29.56 8.32
CA ILE A 166 -16.25 -29.12 7.76
C ILE A 166 -16.08 -28.39 6.41
N CYS A 167 -14.93 -27.75 6.15
CA CYS A 167 -14.72 -26.92 4.98
C CYS A 167 -13.26 -26.99 4.52
N ASP A 168 -13.04 -27.68 3.40
CA ASP A 168 -11.74 -27.79 2.75
C ASP A 168 -11.27 -26.44 2.16
N PHE A 169 -10.03 -26.40 1.70
CA PHE A 169 -9.43 -25.19 1.12
C PHE A 169 -10.27 -24.63 -0.05
N GLN A 170 -10.84 -25.50 -0.89
CA GLN A 170 -11.67 -25.06 -2.01
C GLN A 170 -12.99 -24.41 -1.54
N CYS A 171 -13.62 -24.98 -0.52
CA CYS A 171 -14.78 -24.42 0.17
C CYS A 171 -14.46 -23.04 0.76
N GLN A 172 -13.31 -22.89 1.42
CA GLN A 172 -12.88 -21.60 1.96
C GLN A 172 -12.64 -20.58 0.84
N VAL A 173 -11.87 -20.92 -0.19
CA VAL A 173 -11.61 -20.03 -1.33
C VAL A 173 -12.91 -19.58 -1.98
N ASN A 174 -13.88 -20.47 -2.19
CA ASN A 174 -15.18 -20.11 -2.74
C ASN A 174 -15.96 -19.16 -1.82
N LYS A 175 -15.89 -19.35 -0.50
CA LYS A 175 -16.49 -18.46 0.49
C LYS A 175 -15.86 -17.06 0.43
N HIS A 176 -14.54 -16.97 0.41
CA HIS A 176 -13.80 -15.70 0.31
C HIS A 176 -14.09 -15.01 -1.03
N TYR A 177 -14.08 -15.75 -2.15
CA TYR A 177 -14.38 -15.22 -3.46
C TYR A 177 -15.79 -14.62 -3.53
N LYS A 178 -16.78 -15.29 -2.93
CA LYS A 178 -18.16 -14.77 -2.87
C LYS A 178 -18.25 -13.46 -2.08
N ILE A 179 -17.53 -13.35 -0.96
CA ILE A 179 -17.47 -12.12 -0.16
C ILE A 179 -16.81 -11.00 -0.97
N LEU A 180 -15.65 -11.27 -1.57
CA LEU A 180 -14.92 -10.31 -2.41
C LEU A 180 -15.76 -9.84 -3.62
N TYR A 181 -16.40 -10.76 -4.33
CA TYR A 181 -17.26 -10.45 -5.46
C TYR A 181 -18.41 -9.51 -5.05
N ASN A 182 -19.08 -9.80 -3.94
CA ASN A 182 -20.16 -8.95 -3.42
C ASN A 182 -19.65 -7.55 -3.04
N TYR A 183 -18.45 -7.46 -2.47
CA TYR A 183 -17.80 -6.19 -2.15
C TYR A 183 -17.53 -5.37 -3.42
N VAL A 184 -16.92 -5.97 -4.44
CA VAL A 184 -16.63 -5.32 -5.74
C VAL A 184 -17.92 -4.84 -6.42
N VAL A 185 -18.98 -5.64 -6.40
CA VAL A 185 -20.29 -5.26 -6.95
C VAL A 185 -20.87 -4.05 -6.22
N LYS A 186 -20.76 -3.99 -4.88
CA LYS A 186 -21.23 -2.86 -4.07
C LYS A 186 -20.43 -1.59 -4.38
N LEU A 187 -19.11 -1.71 -4.48
CA LEU A 187 -18.22 -0.61 -4.87
C LEU A 187 -18.57 -0.08 -6.27
N TRP A 188 -18.78 -0.98 -7.23
CA TRP A 188 -19.19 -0.63 -8.59
C TRP A 188 -20.53 0.14 -8.61
N LYS A 189 -21.54 -0.31 -7.85
CA LYS A 189 -22.82 0.39 -7.74
C LYS A 189 -22.65 1.81 -7.21
N MET A 190 -21.82 2.00 -6.18
CA MET A 190 -21.55 3.34 -5.65
C MET A 190 -20.81 4.23 -6.64
N LEU A 191 -19.79 3.71 -7.33
CA LEU A 191 -19.08 4.46 -8.37
C LEU A 191 -20.03 4.86 -9.50
N LYS A 192 -20.93 3.96 -9.90
CA LYS A 192 -21.96 4.24 -10.90
C LYS A 192 -22.93 5.32 -10.42
N MET A 193 -23.42 5.25 -9.18
CA MET A 193 -24.28 6.31 -8.61
C MET A 193 -23.58 7.67 -8.61
N LYS A 194 -22.30 7.72 -8.22
CA LYS A 194 -21.51 8.96 -8.28
C LYS A 194 -21.33 9.45 -9.72
N TYR A 195 -21.10 8.55 -10.69
CA TYR A 195 -20.99 8.92 -12.10
C TYR A 195 -22.31 9.43 -12.68
N ASP A 196 -23.44 8.83 -12.30
CA ASP A 196 -24.77 9.23 -12.76
C ASP A 196 -25.22 10.55 -12.11
N ASP A 197 -24.78 10.84 -10.87
CA ASP A 197 -25.01 12.11 -10.16
C ASP A 197 -24.03 13.24 -10.55
N ILE A 198 -22.89 12.89 -11.16
CA ILE A 198 -21.96 13.87 -11.69
C ILE A 198 -22.65 14.62 -12.85
N ASP A 199 -22.94 15.89 -12.59
CA ASP A 199 -23.42 16.84 -13.58
C ASP A 199 -22.35 17.03 -14.67
N LYS A 200 -22.45 16.21 -15.72
CA LYS A 200 -21.56 16.25 -16.89
C LYS A 200 -21.54 17.63 -17.53
N GLU A 201 -22.67 18.36 -17.52
CA GLU A 201 -22.74 19.70 -18.09
C GLU A 201 -21.90 20.66 -17.25
N LYS A 202 -21.98 20.57 -15.93
CA LYS A 202 -21.12 21.33 -15.02
C LYS A 202 -19.64 21.04 -15.23
N ILE A 203 -19.22 19.78 -15.32
CA ILE A 203 -17.80 19.44 -15.57
C ILE A 203 -17.33 19.98 -16.92
N ILE A 204 -18.10 19.77 -18.00
CA ILE A 204 -17.73 20.27 -19.33
C ILE A 204 -17.64 21.79 -19.32
N LYS A 205 -18.55 22.48 -18.61
CA LYS A 205 -18.53 23.92 -18.45
C LYS A 205 -17.29 24.39 -17.67
N ASP A 206 -17.01 23.79 -16.53
CA ASP A 206 -15.85 24.12 -15.68
C ASP A 206 -14.53 23.92 -16.45
N VAL A 207 -14.42 22.84 -17.24
CA VAL A 207 -13.27 22.58 -18.10
C VAL A 207 -13.14 23.64 -19.20
N LYS A 208 -14.25 23.98 -19.89
CA LYS A 208 -14.25 25.06 -20.90
C LYS A 208 -13.83 26.39 -20.29
N ASP A 209 -14.40 26.76 -19.15
CA ASP A 209 -14.11 28.02 -18.46
C ASP A 209 -12.65 28.10 -18.02
N PHE A 210 -12.07 26.98 -17.55
CA PHE A 210 -10.65 26.87 -17.26
C PHE A 210 -9.77 27.14 -18.48
N PHE A 211 -10.03 26.49 -19.62
CA PHE A 211 -9.25 26.68 -20.84
C PHE A 211 -9.41 28.10 -21.42
N VAL A 212 -10.60 28.68 -21.38
CA VAL A 212 -10.83 30.08 -21.78
C VAL A 212 -10.03 31.04 -20.91
N ASN A 213 -9.99 30.80 -19.59
CA ASN A 213 -9.22 31.63 -18.67
C ASN A 213 -7.70 31.50 -18.88
N ILE A 214 -7.21 30.30 -19.22
CA ILE A 214 -5.80 30.11 -19.60
C ILE A 214 -5.49 30.85 -20.89
N ALA A 215 -6.33 30.72 -21.93
CA ALA A 215 -6.12 31.38 -23.21
C ALA A 215 -6.05 32.92 -23.06
N LYS A 216 -6.97 33.51 -22.27
CA LYS A 216 -6.94 34.94 -21.95
C LYS A 216 -5.65 35.37 -21.26
N LYS A 217 -5.18 34.61 -20.27
CA LYS A 217 -3.91 34.90 -19.58
C LYS A 217 -2.70 34.85 -20.52
N ILE A 218 -2.70 33.93 -21.49
CA ILE A 218 -1.62 33.83 -22.49
C ILE A 218 -1.65 35.04 -23.44
N GLU A 219 -2.84 35.48 -23.87
CA GLU A 219 -3.01 36.66 -24.74
C GLU A 219 -2.58 37.97 -24.05
N GLU A 220 -2.92 38.13 -22.76
CA GLU A 220 -2.47 39.25 -21.92
C GLU A 220 -0.93 39.28 -21.73
N LEU A 221 -0.28 38.12 -21.73
CA LEU A 221 1.19 38.02 -21.66
C LEU A 221 1.85 38.33 -23.01
N HIS A 222 1.18 38.05 -24.13
CA HIS A 222 1.70 38.31 -25.48
C HIS A 222 1.57 39.77 -25.93
N THR A 223 0.70 40.55 -25.27
CA THR A 223 0.46 41.97 -25.57
C THR A 223 1.28 42.94 -24.72
N LYS A 224 2.10 42.42 -23.78
CA LYS A 224 3.10 43.19 -23.01
C LYS A 224 4.50 43.01 -23.60
#